data_AF-A0A2N6EDC8-F1
#
_entry.id   AF-A0A2N6EDC8-F1
#
_cell.length_a   1.000
_cell.length_b   1.000
_cell.length_c   1.000
_cell.angle_alpha   90.00
_cell.angle_beta   90.00
_cell.angle_gamma   90.00
#
_symmetry.space_group_name_H-M   'P 1'
#
loop_
_entity.id
_entity.type
_entity.pdbx_description
1 polymer ?
#
loop_
_entity_poly.entity_id
_entity_poly.type
_entity_poly.pdbx_seq_one_letter_code
_entity_poly.pdbx_strand_id
1 'polypeptide(L)'
;MNVFDFALQMETDGKVFYEKMARETKIPGLNTIFSRLADDEQKHYETIRALKDESPPSMAQTMVLEATQNVFTELLHEKDALGPIEGDLEGYRYAMKIEAESFRFYENAAKRDKDPAVAALLLRIADEERKHFNIVENILHFVDAPNNYLAWGEFSNIEEFRQFGRDVDL
;
A
#
# COMPACT_ATOMS: atom_id res chain seq x y z
N MET A 1 6.34 3.32 22.48
CA MET A 1 7.19 2.73 21.43
C MET A 1 8.06 3.83 20.85
N ASN A 2 9.35 3.60 20.58
CA ASN A 2 10.19 4.55 19.86
C ASN A 2 9.77 4.58 18.38
N VAL A 3 10.01 5.68 17.67
CA VAL A 3 9.76 5.82 16.23
C VAL A 3 10.47 4.75 15.41
N PHE A 4 11.69 4.40 15.77
CA PHE A 4 12.41 3.31 15.11
C PHE A 4 11.78 1.94 15.36
N ASP A 5 11.29 1.67 16.57
CA ASP A 5 10.60 0.40 16.87
C ASP A 5 9.29 0.30 16.06
N PHE A 6 8.61 1.44 15.92
CA PHE A 6 7.40 1.54 15.12
C PHE A 6 7.70 1.32 13.63
N ALA A 7 8.70 1.98 13.08
CA ALA A 7 9.12 1.79 11.69
C ALA A 7 9.51 0.33 11.41
N LEU A 8 10.31 -0.29 12.29
CA LEU A 8 10.68 -1.71 12.17
C LEU A 8 9.46 -2.64 12.20
N GLN A 9 8.45 -2.33 13.02
CA GLN A 9 7.21 -3.09 13.04
C GLN A 9 6.44 -2.92 11.74
N MET A 10 6.36 -1.70 11.21
CA MET A 10 5.69 -1.40 9.94
C MET A 10 6.28 -2.21 8.78
N GLU A 11 7.61 -2.20 8.63
CA GLU A 11 8.32 -3.01 7.61
C GLU A 11 8.09 -4.52 7.81
N THR A 12 8.06 -4.97 9.07
CA THR A 12 7.79 -6.39 9.37
C THR A 12 6.36 -6.77 8.99
N ASP A 13 5.40 -5.89 9.27
CA ASP A 13 4.00 -6.10 8.97
C ASP A 13 3.73 -6.06 7.46
N GLY A 14 4.35 -5.12 6.73
CA GLY A 14 4.32 -5.03 5.27
C GLY A 14 4.90 -6.29 4.62
N LYS A 15 6.08 -6.73 5.07
CA LYS A 15 6.70 -7.99 4.62
C LYS A 15 5.78 -9.18 4.81
N VAL A 16 5.25 -9.39 6.03
CA VAL A 16 4.37 -10.53 6.34
C VAL A 16 3.11 -10.49 5.46
N PHE A 17 2.58 -9.29 5.21
CA PHE A 17 1.43 -9.08 4.36
C PHE A 17 1.71 -9.47 2.91
N TYR A 18 2.81 -8.99 2.32
CA TYR A 18 3.19 -9.34 0.95
C TYR A 18 3.55 -10.82 0.78
N GLU A 19 4.22 -11.42 1.76
CA GLU A 19 4.45 -12.87 1.75
C GLU A 19 3.14 -13.67 1.78
N LYS A 20 2.15 -13.21 2.55
CA LYS A 20 0.81 -13.81 2.55
C LYS A 20 0.16 -13.69 1.18
N MET A 21 0.17 -12.49 0.58
CA MET A 21 -0.38 -12.28 -0.77
C MET A 21 0.31 -13.14 -1.83
N ALA A 22 1.63 -13.29 -1.75
CA ALA A 22 2.40 -14.16 -2.63
C ALA A 22 1.98 -15.63 -2.48
N ARG A 23 1.75 -16.13 -1.26
CA ARG A 23 1.33 -17.52 -1.02
C ARG A 23 -0.10 -17.80 -1.47
N GLU A 24 -1.00 -16.82 -1.33
CA GLU A 24 -2.44 -17.01 -1.59
C GLU A 24 -2.81 -16.79 -3.06
N THR A 25 -2.01 -16.04 -3.82
CA THR A 25 -2.31 -15.80 -5.24
C THR A 25 -2.04 -17.03 -6.12
N LYS A 26 -2.98 -17.32 -7.02
CA LYS A 26 -2.86 -18.39 -8.02
C LYS A 26 -2.18 -17.93 -9.32
N ILE A 27 -1.92 -16.62 -9.46
CA ILE A 27 -1.32 -16.02 -10.66
C ILE A 27 0.20 -15.94 -10.49
N PRO A 28 1.01 -16.68 -11.27
CA PRO A 28 2.46 -16.71 -11.10
C PRO A 28 3.12 -15.32 -11.21
N GLY A 29 2.59 -14.45 -12.06
CA GLY A 29 3.07 -13.07 -12.21
C GLY A 29 2.86 -12.24 -10.93
N LEU A 30 1.68 -12.34 -10.30
CA LEU A 30 1.41 -11.63 -9.04
C LEU A 30 2.22 -12.19 -7.88
N ASN A 31 2.40 -13.51 -7.82
CA ASN A 31 3.29 -14.13 -6.83
C ASN A 31 4.70 -13.53 -6.91
N THR A 32 5.25 -13.43 -8.12
CA THR A 32 6.58 -12.84 -8.35
C THR A 32 6.65 -11.39 -7.89
N ILE A 33 5.61 -10.59 -8.15
CA ILE A 33 5.57 -9.18 -7.74
C ILE A 33 5.51 -9.05 -6.22
N PHE A 34 4.59 -9.76 -5.56
CA PHE A 34 4.45 -9.71 -4.10
C PHE A 34 5.68 -10.24 -3.37
N SER A 35 6.34 -11.29 -3.88
CA SER A 35 7.60 -11.76 -3.31
C SER A 35 8.69 -10.69 -3.38
N ARG A 36 8.78 -9.95 -4.49
CA ARG A 36 9.74 -8.84 -4.62
C ARG A 36 9.44 -7.68 -3.68
N LEU A 37 8.16 -7.32 -3.53
CA LEU A 37 7.76 -6.30 -2.55
C LEU A 37 8.18 -6.74 -1.15
N ALA A 38 7.89 -7.98 -0.74
CA ALA A 38 8.32 -8.49 0.57
C ALA A 38 9.85 -8.49 0.77
N ASP A 39 10.63 -8.75 -0.29
CA ASP A 39 12.09 -8.66 -0.26
C ASP A 39 12.57 -7.20 -0.12
N ASP A 40 11.84 -6.23 -0.66
CA ASP A 40 12.14 -4.81 -0.54
C ASP A 40 11.84 -4.30 0.89
N GLU A 41 10.70 -4.65 1.49
CA GLU A 41 10.37 -4.36 2.90
C GLU A 41 11.45 -4.91 3.87
N GLN A 42 12.01 -6.09 3.56
CA GLN A 42 13.09 -6.67 4.36
C GLN A 42 14.37 -5.80 4.31
N LYS A 43 14.69 -5.19 3.16
CA LYS A 43 15.85 -4.28 3.03
C LYS A 43 15.60 -2.98 3.77
N HIS A 44 14.38 -2.47 3.74
CA HIS A 44 13.97 -1.28 4.50
C HIS A 44 14.12 -1.53 6.00
N TYR A 45 13.62 -2.68 6.49
CA TYR A 45 13.81 -3.11 7.88
C TYR A 45 15.28 -3.11 8.29
N GLU A 46 16.14 -3.73 7.48
CA GLU A 46 17.59 -3.80 7.76
C GLU A 46 18.24 -2.42 7.80
N THR A 47 17.83 -1.54 6.87
CA THR A 47 18.32 -0.15 6.80
C THR A 47 17.92 0.64 8.05
N ILE A 48 16.66 0.54 8.46
CA ILE A 48 16.13 1.24 9.65
C ILE A 48 16.76 0.68 10.93
N ARG A 49 17.00 -0.63 10.98
CA ARG A 49 17.67 -1.26 12.12
C ARG A 49 19.10 -0.76 12.27
N ALA A 50 19.84 -0.69 11.16
CA ALA A 50 21.19 -0.12 11.16
C ALA A 50 21.19 1.34 11.63
N LEU A 51 20.26 2.17 11.13
CA LEU A 51 20.10 3.55 11.59
C LEU A 51 19.81 3.66 13.10
N LYS A 52 18.97 2.78 13.62
CA LYS A 52 18.63 2.73 15.04
C LYS A 52 19.84 2.36 15.90
N ASP A 53 20.64 1.39 15.46
CA ASP A 53 21.81 0.90 16.19
C ASP A 53 22.98 1.92 16.17
N GLU A 54 23.08 2.73 15.11
CA GLU A 54 24.08 3.82 14.99
C GLU A 54 23.68 5.12 15.71
N SER A 55 22.40 5.28 16.05
CA SER A 55 21.88 6.50 16.68
C SER A 55 22.11 6.54 18.20
N PRO A 56 22.66 7.63 18.77
CA PRO A 56 22.78 7.78 20.22
C PRO A 56 21.39 7.89 20.88
N PRO A 57 21.20 7.39 22.12
CA PRO A 57 19.90 7.28 22.79
C PRO A 57 19.14 8.61 23.00
N SER A 58 19.78 9.77 22.85
CA SER A 58 19.11 11.08 22.90
C SER A 58 18.45 11.50 21.58
N MET A 59 18.88 10.97 20.43
CA MET A 59 18.26 11.27 19.12
C MET A 59 16.90 10.56 18.98
N ALA A 60 16.77 9.36 19.54
CA ALA A 60 15.54 8.58 19.61
C ALA A 60 14.34 9.33 20.22
N GLN A 61 14.59 10.24 21.18
CA GLN A 61 13.52 11.00 21.85
C GLN A 61 13.03 12.20 21.02
N THR A 62 13.86 12.74 20.10
CA THR A 62 13.50 13.96 19.35
C THR A 62 12.56 13.66 18.19
N MET A 63 12.56 12.43 17.68
CA MET A 63 11.67 12.00 16.60
C MET A 63 10.26 11.61 17.07
N VAL A 64 9.95 11.64 18.37
CA VAL A 64 8.63 11.26 18.92
C VAL A 64 7.55 12.20 18.38
N LEU A 65 7.01 11.80 17.24
CA LEU A 65 5.93 12.45 16.52
C LEU A 65 4.61 11.95 17.09
N GLU A 66 4.08 12.66 18.07
CA GLU A 66 2.79 12.38 18.69
C GLU A 66 1.61 12.35 17.69
N ALA A 67 1.78 12.91 16.49
CA ALA A 67 0.72 12.96 15.47
C ALA A 67 0.63 11.70 14.58
N THR A 68 1.72 11.01 14.30
CA THR A 68 1.70 9.81 13.42
C THR A 68 1.27 8.56 14.17
N GLN A 69 1.56 8.47 15.46
CA GLN A 69 1.32 7.26 16.26
C GLN A 69 -0.16 6.84 16.31
N ASN A 70 -1.10 7.79 16.24
CA ASN A 70 -2.54 7.50 16.29
C ASN A 70 -3.04 6.81 15.00
N VAL A 71 -2.69 7.33 13.83
CA VAL A 71 -3.18 6.80 12.53
C VAL A 71 -2.72 5.35 12.32
N PHE A 72 -1.50 5.03 12.74
CA PHE A 72 -0.95 3.69 12.58
C PHE A 72 -1.45 2.67 13.61
N THR A 73 -1.75 3.11 14.83
CA THR A 73 -2.34 2.22 15.84
C THR A 73 -3.73 1.77 15.40
N GLU A 74 -4.49 2.65 14.76
CA GLU A 74 -5.78 2.31 14.14
C GLU A 74 -5.63 1.28 13.01
N LEU A 75 -4.62 1.44 12.15
CA LEU A 75 -4.29 0.49 11.08
C LEU A 75 -3.91 -0.92 11.57
N LEU A 76 -3.18 -1.00 12.67
CA LEU A 76 -2.81 -2.27 13.32
C LEU A 76 -4.04 -2.98 13.88
N HIS A 77 -5.01 -2.24 14.42
CA HIS A 77 -6.28 -2.80 14.86
C HIS A 77 -7.15 -3.29 13.70
N GLU A 78 -7.05 -2.67 12.52
CA GLU A 78 -7.75 -3.09 11.30
C GLU A 78 -7.11 -4.35 10.66
N LYS A 79 -5.82 -4.62 10.90
CA LYS A 79 -5.09 -5.79 10.37
C LYS A 79 -5.77 -7.13 10.71
N ASP A 80 -6.25 -7.26 11.95
CA ASP A 80 -6.89 -8.48 12.45
C ASP A 80 -8.30 -8.70 11.89
N ALA A 81 -8.88 -7.69 11.22
CA ALA A 81 -10.22 -7.76 10.63
C ALA A 81 -10.23 -8.23 9.16
N LEU A 82 -9.07 -8.45 8.54
CA LEU A 82 -8.97 -8.78 7.12
C LEU A 82 -9.18 -10.28 6.85
N GLY A 83 -10.18 -10.58 6.01
CA GLY A 83 -10.54 -11.93 5.57
C GLY A 83 -9.56 -12.54 4.55
N PRO A 84 -9.86 -13.75 4.02
CA PRO A 84 -9.08 -14.37 2.95
C PRO A 84 -9.21 -13.61 1.63
N ILE A 85 -8.09 -13.47 0.93
CA ILE A 85 -7.84 -12.45 -0.13
C ILE A 85 -8.38 -12.87 -1.52
N GLU A 86 -8.99 -14.05 -1.67
CA GLU A 86 -9.51 -14.48 -2.97
C GLU A 86 -10.69 -13.60 -3.43
N GLY A 87 -10.39 -12.63 -4.30
CA GLY A 87 -11.37 -11.65 -4.79
C GLY A 87 -11.60 -10.45 -3.87
N ASP A 88 -10.82 -10.31 -2.79
CA ASP A 88 -11.01 -9.24 -1.82
C ASP A 88 -10.25 -7.97 -2.22
N LEU A 89 -10.95 -7.06 -2.90
CA LEU A 89 -10.45 -5.72 -3.22
C LEU A 89 -9.99 -4.96 -1.97
N GLU A 90 -10.53 -5.30 -0.79
CA GLU A 90 -10.16 -4.65 0.47
C GLU A 90 -8.73 -4.99 0.89
N GLY A 91 -8.21 -6.18 0.56
CA GLY A 91 -6.80 -6.51 0.81
C GLY A 91 -5.85 -5.58 0.06
N TYR A 92 -6.16 -5.27 -1.20
CA TYR A 92 -5.38 -4.33 -2.01
C TYR A 92 -5.52 -2.88 -1.53
N ARG A 93 -6.73 -2.46 -1.16
CA ARG A 93 -6.94 -1.11 -0.58
C ARG A 93 -6.21 -0.94 0.74
N TYR A 94 -6.18 -1.98 1.56
CA TYR A 94 -5.44 -1.98 2.81
C TYR A 94 -3.93 -1.86 2.58
N ALA A 95 -3.39 -2.63 1.62
CA ALA A 95 -2.00 -2.50 1.20
C ALA A 95 -1.68 -1.07 0.77
N MET A 96 -2.49 -0.47 -0.11
CA MET A 96 -2.33 0.93 -0.52
C MET A 96 -2.39 1.90 0.67
N LYS A 97 -3.24 1.65 1.67
CA LYS A 97 -3.33 2.48 2.89
C LYS A 97 -2.03 2.39 3.70
N ILE A 98 -1.47 1.20 3.88
CA ILE A 98 -0.18 1.00 4.57
C ILE A 98 0.93 1.74 3.81
N GLU A 99 1.05 1.50 2.50
CA GLU A 99 2.09 2.14 1.66
C GLU A 99 1.99 3.67 1.73
N ALA A 100 0.77 4.20 1.67
CA ALA A 100 0.52 5.63 1.72
C ALA A 100 0.97 6.27 3.03
N GLU A 101 0.67 5.61 4.14
CA GLU A 101 1.08 6.10 5.45
C GLU A 101 2.60 5.91 5.67
N SER A 102 3.19 4.82 5.15
CA SER A 102 4.62 4.53 5.22
C SER A 102 5.46 5.63 4.57
N PHE A 103 5.17 6.00 3.32
CA PHE A 103 5.92 7.09 2.68
C PHE A 103 5.73 8.43 3.38
N ARG A 104 4.50 8.74 3.85
CA ARG A 104 4.21 9.98 4.60
C ARG A 104 4.99 10.03 5.90
N PHE A 105 5.10 8.92 6.59
CA PHE A 105 5.87 8.81 7.83
C PHE A 105 7.34 9.11 7.57
N TYR A 106 7.94 8.50 6.55
CA TYR A 106 9.34 8.72 6.21
C TYR A 106 9.63 10.13 5.72
N GLU A 107 8.75 10.74 4.89
CA GLU A 107 8.87 12.16 4.52
C GLU A 107 8.82 13.09 5.73
N ASN A 108 7.94 12.78 6.68
CA ASN A 108 7.76 13.56 7.90
C ASN A 108 8.92 13.38 8.89
N ALA A 109 9.51 12.19 8.95
CA ALA A 109 10.71 11.91 9.74
C ALA A 109 11.92 12.62 9.14
N ALA A 110 12.12 12.55 7.82
CA ALA A 110 13.21 13.23 7.12
C ALA A 110 13.21 14.76 7.31
N LYS A 111 12.03 15.39 7.31
CA LYS A 111 11.89 16.85 7.54
C LYS A 111 12.28 17.29 8.94
N ARG A 112 12.25 16.38 9.92
CA ARG A 112 12.50 16.67 11.34
C ARG A 112 13.87 16.21 11.81
N ASP A 113 14.54 15.38 11.03
CA ASP A 113 15.91 14.97 11.31
C ASP A 113 16.88 16.14 11.10
N LYS A 114 17.90 16.21 11.96
CA LYS A 114 18.94 17.23 11.91
C LYS A 114 20.14 16.76 11.10
N ASP A 115 20.30 15.46 10.91
CA ASP A 115 21.36 14.88 10.11
C ASP A 115 20.93 14.79 8.64
N PRO A 116 21.58 15.51 7.72
CA PRO A 116 21.24 15.47 6.30
C PRO A 116 21.46 14.09 5.66
N ALA A 117 22.37 13.26 6.18
CA ALA A 117 22.59 11.92 5.67
C ALA A 117 21.43 10.98 6.03
N VAL A 118 20.95 11.05 7.28
CA VAL A 118 19.78 10.28 7.73
C VAL A 118 18.52 10.75 7.01
N ALA A 119 18.32 12.07 6.88
CA ALA A 119 17.20 12.63 6.13
C ALA A 119 17.18 12.17 4.67
N ALA A 120 18.33 12.13 4.00
CA ALA A 120 18.43 11.64 2.62
C ALA A 120 18.09 10.15 2.50
N LEU A 121 18.49 9.33 3.49
CA LEU A 121 18.15 7.91 3.52
C LEU A 121 16.65 7.68 3.74
N LEU A 122 16.04 8.41 4.67
CA LEU A 122 14.60 8.34 4.93
C LEU A 122 13.78 8.79 3.70
N LEU A 123 14.20 9.84 3.00
CA LEU A 123 13.55 10.25 1.75
C LEU A 123 13.66 9.19 0.65
N ARG A 124 14.77 8.45 0.60
CA ARG A 124 14.93 7.36 -0.34
C ARG A 124 13.95 6.22 -0.07
N ILE A 125 13.79 5.84 1.20
CA ILE A 125 12.80 4.83 1.62
C ILE A 125 11.39 5.32 1.26
N ALA A 126 11.05 6.57 1.58
CA ALA A 126 9.76 7.16 1.20
C ALA A 126 9.47 7.09 -0.31
N ASP A 127 10.49 7.33 -1.14
CA ASP A 127 10.37 7.22 -2.60
C ASP A 127 10.20 5.78 -3.09
N GLU A 128 10.70 4.79 -2.36
CA GLU A 128 10.52 3.37 -2.63
C GLU A 128 9.10 2.92 -2.23
N GLU A 129 8.61 3.29 -1.04
CA GLU A 129 7.21 3.04 -0.61
C GLU A 129 6.19 3.68 -1.57
N ARG A 130 6.47 4.89 -2.06
CA ARG A 130 5.60 5.52 -3.07
C ARG A 130 5.52 4.70 -4.36
N LYS A 131 6.61 4.01 -4.74
CA LYS A 131 6.57 3.10 -5.91
C LYS A 131 5.79 1.83 -5.58
N HIS A 132 5.92 1.29 -4.38
CA HIS A 132 5.13 0.15 -3.90
C HIS A 132 3.64 0.47 -3.98
N PHE A 133 3.21 1.63 -3.47
CA PHE A 133 1.83 2.13 -3.63
C PHE A 133 1.35 2.07 -5.08
N ASN A 134 2.13 2.63 -6.01
CA ASN A 134 1.76 2.65 -7.44
C ASN A 134 1.70 1.23 -8.03
N ILE A 135 2.57 0.32 -7.60
CA ILE A 135 2.54 -1.08 -8.05
C ILE A 135 1.24 -1.73 -7.59
N VAL A 136 0.88 -1.60 -6.31
CA VAL A 136 -0.35 -2.16 -5.74
C VAL A 136 -1.59 -1.56 -6.40
N GLU A 137 -1.62 -0.24 -6.62
CA GLU A 137 -2.71 0.45 -7.34
C GLU A 137 -2.93 -0.13 -8.74
N ASN A 138 -1.84 -0.34 -9.49
CA ASN A 138 -1.92 -0.93 -10.82
C ASN A 138 -2.43 -2.37 -10.80
N ILE A 139 -2.04 -3.16 -9.79
CA ILE A 139 -2.55 -4.52 -9.62
C ILE A 139 -4.05 -4.48 -9.28
N LEU A 140 -4.48 -3.59 -8.39
CA LEU A 140 -5.88 -3.41 -8.05
C LEU A 140 -6.70 -3.07 -9.31
N HIS A 141 -6.26 -2.11 -10.13
CA HIS A 141 -6.93 -1.77 -11.38
C HIS A 141 -6.99 -2.95 -12.36
N PHE A 142 -5.92 -3.76 -12.44
CA PHE A 142 -5.90 -4.95 -13.29
C PHE A 142 -6.89 -6.03 -12.82
N VAL A 143 -6.94 -6.28 -11.51
CA VAL A 143 -7.82 -7.30 -10.91
C VAL A 143 -9.29 -6.83 -10.91
N ASP A 144 -9.54 -5.53 -10.76
CA ASP A 144 -10.89 -4.94 -10.78
C ASP A 144 -11.42 -4.63 -12.19
N ALA A 145 -10.58 -4.71 -13.22
CA ALA A 145 -10.98 -4.48 -14.61
C ALA A 145 -12.26 -5.25 -15.03
N PRO A 146 -12.44 -6.56 -14.70
CA PRO A 146 -13.65 -7.29 -15.06
C PRO A 146 -14.95 -6.69 -14.48
N ASN A 147 -14.89 -6.10 -13.29
CA ASN A 147 -16.05 -5.44 -12.67
C ASN A 147 -16.37 -4.10 -13.32
N ASN A 148 -15.35 -3.39 -13.82
CA ASN A 148 -15.53 -2.11 -14.52
C ASN A 148 -16.09 -2.27 -15.95
N TYR A 149 -15.93 -3.43 -16.59
CA TYR A 149 -16.48 -3.71 -17.91
C TYR A 149 -17.97 -4.08 -17.91
N LEU A 150 -18.53 -4.58 -16.80
CA LEU A 150 -19.95 -4.94 -16.73
C LEU A 150 -20.88 -3.72 -16.69
N ALA A 151 -20.42 -2.55 -16.24
CA ALA A 151 -21.19 -1.31 -16.29
C ALA A 151 -21.46 -0.80 -17.74
N TRP A 152 -20.74 -1.33 -18.73
CA TRP A 152 -20.95 -1.01 -20.16
C TRP A 152 -21.73 -2.09 -20.93
N GLY A 153 -21.88 -3.29 -20.37
CA GLY A 153 -22.62 -4.38 -21.01
C GLY A 153 -24.13 -4.14 -21.09
N GLU A 154 -24.72 -3.42 -20.13
CA GLU A 154 -26.17 -3.18 -20.09
C GLU A 154 -26.63 -1.98 -20.94
N PHE A 155 -25.72 -1.18 -21.51
CA PHE A 155 -26.06 -0.10 -22.44
C PHE A 155 -25.88 -0.47 -23.93
N SER A 156 -25.63 -1.74 -24.25
CA SER A 156 -25.51 -2.18 -25.65
C SER A 156 -26.84 -2.55 -26.32
N ASN A 157 -27.98 -2.49 -25.59
CA ASN A 157 -29.32 -2.75 -26.17
C ASN A 157 -30.06 -1.46 -26.62
N ILE A 158 -29.35 -0.38 -26.98
CA ILE A 158 -29.97 0.82 -27.56
C ILE A 158 -30.34 0.61 -29.06
N GLU A 159 -30.32 -0.63 -29.58
CA GLU A 159 -30.96 -0.94 -30.87
C GLU A 159 -32.43 -1.37 -30.74
N GLU A 160 -32.96 -1.64 -29.53
CA GLU A 160 -34.36 -2.07 -29.39
C GLU A 160 -35.39 -0.93 -29.19
N PHE A 161 -34.96 0.34 -29.25
CA PHE A 161 -35.86 1.51 -29.24
C PHE A 161 -36.00 2.18 -30.62
N ARG A 162 -36.18 1.37 -31.68
CA ARG A 162 -36.70 1.87 -32.98
C ARG A 162 -37.95 1.13 -33.40
N GLN A 163 -39.01 1.22 -32.61
CA GLN A 163 -40.38 1.05 -33.13
C GLN A 163 -41.41 1.83 -32.30
N PHE A 164 -41.21 3.14 -32.19
CA PHE A 164 -42.29 4.06 -31.85
C PHE A 164 -42.63 4.92 -33.08
N GLY A 165 -43.71 4.54 -33.76
CA GLY A 165 -44.62 5.44 -34.48
C GLY A 165 -44.07 6.21 -35.68
N ARG A 166 -44.24 5.63 -36.87
CA ARG A 166 -44.84 6.36 -38.01
C ARG A 166 -45.71 5.39 -38.80
N ASP A 167 -47.01 5.48 -38.55
CA ASP A 167 -48.01 5.15 -39.56
C ASP A 167 -48.04 6.24 -40.66
N VAL A 168 -48.57 5.84 -41.83
CA VAL A 168 -49.05 6.57 -43.03
C VAL A 168 -47.98 7.12 -43.99
N ASP A 169 -48.01 6.96 -45.32
CA ASP A 169 -48.97 6.43 -46.32
C ASP A 169 -48.21 6.07 -47.63
N LEU A 170 -48.71 5.07 -48.39
CA LEU A 170 -48.91 5.07 -49.86
C LEU A 170 -49.64 3.79 -50.32
#